data_AF-A0A951JXU7-F1
#
_entry.id   AF-A0A951JXU7-F1
#
_cell.length_a   1.000
_cell.length_b   1.000
_cell.length_c   1.000
_cell.angle_alpha   90.00
_cell.angle_beta   90.00
_cell.angle_gamma   90.00
#
_symmetry.space_group_name_H-M   'P 1'
#
loop_
_entity.id
_entity.type
_entity.pdbx_description
1 polymer ?
#
loop_
_entity_poly.entity_id
_entity_poly.type
_entity_poly.pdbx_seq_one_letter_code
_entity_poly.pdbx_strand_id
1 'polypeptide(L)'
;MLPLHPLDVATVAVLAFVGLRLATVAGRAVRPPLRHQVLSLWRGIRLRHVVPVPFVLAAVATTAYLLLGVPGLDVGWWSAIGGQGNPVTGGTDRTAGTSLEVLLPLVFVVLLVPGLPLFAAAEEQRFRLGAEGWSTLRRVLQGVAFGAVHALIGIPIGVALALSIGGWWFTAVYLWGFRRGGRTSALREATLAHLAYNASVLALLVASVALTASGTG
;
A
#
# COMPACT_ATOMS: atom_id res chain seq x y z
N MET A 1 -12.05 -15.88 -32.25
CA MET A 1 -11.39 -14.96 -31.29
C MET A 1 -12.35 -13.79 -31.07
N LEU A 2 -12.88 -13.63 -29.86
CA LEU A 2 -13.73 -12.46 -29.56
C LEU A 2 -12.86 -11.18 -29.63
N PRO A 3 -13.38 -10.07 -30.17
CA PRO A 3 -12.64 -8.81 -30.23
C PRO A 3 -12.30 -8.34 -28.82
N LEU A 4 -11.07 -7.85 -28.62
CA LEU A 4 -10.65 -7.22 -27.36
C LEU A 4 -11.51 -5.98 -27.11
N HIS A 5 -12.19 -5.95 -25.97
CA HIS A 5 -12.95 -4.76 -25.59
C HIS A 5 -11.97 -3.63 -25.24
N PRO A 6 -12.27 -2.35 -25.54
CA PRO A 6 -11.36 -1.23 -25.21
C PRO A 6 -10.94 -1.19 -23.73
N LEU A 7 -11.82 -1.62 -22.83
CA LEU A 7 -11.53 -1.73 -21.40
C LEU A 7 -10.53 -2.85 -21.06
N ASP A 8 -10.52 -3.94 -21.82
CA ASP A 8 -9.53 -5.01 -21.65
C ASP A 8 -8.12 -4.47 -22.01
N VAL A 9 -8.03 -3.68 -23.08
CA VAL A 9 -6.77 -3.04 -23.51
C VAL A 9 -6.28 -2.05 -22.45
N ALA A 10 -7.18 -1.22 -21.91
CA ALA A 10 -6.83 -0.27 -20.84
C ALA A 10 -6.33 -0.97 -19.58
N THR A 11 -7.00 -2.05 -19.17
CA THR A 11 -6.63 -2.87 -18.01
C THR A 11 -5.24 -3.49 -18.20
N VAL A 12 -4.98 -4.12 -19.34
CA VAL A 12 -3.67 -4.69 -19.66
C VAL A 12 -2.58 -3.62 -19.68
N ALA A 13 -2.85 -2.44 -20.25
CA ALA A 13 -1.90 -1.34 -20.27
C ALA A 13 -1.55 -0.84 -18.85
N VAL A 14 -2.54 -0.72 -17.96
CA VAL A 14 -2.31 -0.35 -16.56
C VAL A 14 -1.48 -1.42 -15.84
N LEU A 15 -1.82 -2.71 -15.99
CA LEU A 15 -1.07 -3.81 -15.38
C LEU A 15 0.37 -3.87 -15.89
N ALA A 16 0.58 -3.71 -17.20
CA ALA A 16 1.91 -3.66 -17.80
C ALA A 16 2.72 -2.46 -17.29
N PHE A 17 2.10 -1.29 -17.21
CA PHE A 17 2.75 -0.09 -16.67
C PHE A 17 3.15 -0.30 -15.21
N VAL A 18 2.22 -0.70 -14.34
CA VAL A 18 2.48 -0.93 -12.91
C VAL A 18 3.54 -2.04 -12.74
N GLY A 19 3.40 -3.16 -13.44
CA GLY A 19 4.34 -4.28 -13.41
C GLY A 19 5.75 -3.85 -13.82
N LEU A 20 5.91 -3.06 -14.89
CA LEU A 20 7.21 -2.53 -15.32
C LEU A 20 7.82 -1.59 -14.27
N ARG A 21 7.00 -0.73 -13.64
CA ARG A 21 7.46 0.16 -12.57
C ARG A 21 7.92 -0.63 -11.35
N LEU A 22 7.17 -1.65 -10.93
CA LEU A 22 7.54 -2.53 -9.82
C LEU A 22 8.82 -3.31 -10.15
N ALA A 23 8.93 -3.90 -11.35
CA ALA A 23 10.12 -4.62 -11.79
C ALA A 23 11.37 -3.72 -11.80
N THR A 24 11.23 -2.48 -12.26
CA THR A 24 12.32 -1.49 -12.26
C THR A 24 12.78 -1.19 -10.84
N VAL A 25 11.85 -0.96 -9.91
CA VAL A 25 12.18 -0.68 -8.51
C VAL A 25 12.78 -1.91 -7.83
N ALA A 26 12.21 -3.10 -8.06
CA ALA A 26 12.74 -4.36 -7.54
C ALA A 26 14.18 -4.61 -7.99
N GLY A 27 14.45 -4.44 -9.29
CA GLY A 27 15.78 -4.59 -9.87
C GLY A 27 16.80 -3.61 -9.29
N ARG A 28 16.38 -2.38 -8.95
CA ARG A 28 17.22 -1.40 -8.25
C ARG A 28 17.42 -1.74 -6.77
N ALA A 29 16.36 -2.19 -6.08
CA ALA A 29 16.36 -2.50 -4.67
C ALA A 29 17.32 -3.64 -4.30
N VAL A 30 17.54 -4.59 -5.20
CA VAL A 30 18.47 -5.72 -4.98
C VAL A 30 19.93 -5.38 -5.29
N ARG A 31 20.23 -4.18 -5.81
CA ARG A 31 21.59 -3.74 -6.18
C ARG A 31 22.17 -2.77 -5.12
N PRO A 32 23.49 -2.80 -4.87
CA PRO A 32 24.14 -1.76 -4.05
C PRO A 32 24.02 -0.36 -4.69
N PRO A 33 23.94 0.73 -3.90
CA PRO A 33 23.90 0.75 -2.43
C PRO A 33 22.50 0.49 -1.83
N LEU A 34 21.43 0.52 -2.64
CA LEU A 34 20.04 0.42 -2.18
C LEU A 34 19.74 -0.88 -1.44
N ARG A 35 20.37 -2.00 -1.83
CA ARG A 35 20.26 -3.28 -1.12
C ARG A 35 20.60 -3.15 0.37
N HIS A 36 21.64 -2.40 0.72
CA HIS A 36 22.03 -2.21 2.12
C HIS A 36 20.97 -1.41 2.89
N GLN A 37 20.40 -0.39 2.26
CA GLN A 37 19.30 0.38 2.83
C GLN A 37 18.05 -0.48 3.05
N VAL A 38 17.63 -1.23 2.04
CA VAL A 38 16.49 -2.17 2.10
C VAL A 38 16.67 -3.17 3.24
N LEU A 39 17.83 -3.83 3.31
CA LEU A 39 18.13 -4.79 4.37
C LEU A 39 18.17 -4.13 5.76
N SER A 40 18.70 -2.91 5.86
CA SER A 40 18.74 -2.14 7.11
C SER A 40 17.33 -1.81 7.62
N LEU A 41 16.40 -1.47 6.72
CA LEU A 41 15.00 -1.20 7.05
C LEU A 41 14.28 -2.47 7.50
N TRP A 42 14.38 -3.57 6.74
CA TRP A 42 13.79 -4.84 7.16
C TRP A 42 14.30 -5.31 8.52
N ARG A 43 15.63 -5.30 8.71
CA ARG A 43 16.27 -5.63 10.00
C ARG A 43 16.00 -4.61 11.08
N GLY A 44 15.49 -3.44 10.74
CA GLY A 44 15.15 -2.35 11.65
C GLY A 44 13.78 -2.52 12.31
N ILE A 45 12.90 -3.36 11.76
CA ILE A 45 11.58 -3.62 12.32
C ILE A 45 11.73 -4.24 13.72
N ARG A 46 10.82 -3.86 14.62
CA ARG A 46 10.82 -4.23 16.05
C ARG A 46 9.37 -4.44 16.47
N LEU A 47 9.13 -5.12 17.59
CA LEU A 47 7.79 -5.38 18.10
C LEU A 47 6.95 -4.10 18.26
N ARG A 48 7.55 -2.98 18.68
CA ARG A 48 6.85 -1.68 18.78
C ARG A 48 6.25 -1.19 17.45
N HIS A 49 6.77 -1.63 16.30
CA HIS A 49 6.25 -1.30 14.99
C HIS A 49 5.14 -2.26 14.55
N VAL A 50 5.16 -3.50 15.04
CA VAL A 50 4.24 -4.58 14.62
C VAL A 50 3.01 -4.67 15.52
N VAL A 51 3.19 -4.57 16.84
CA VAL A 51 2.10 -4.70 17.83
C VAL A 51 0.94 -3.73 17.58
N PRO A 52 1.15 -2.47 17.17
CA PRO A 52 0.02 -1.57 16.88
C PRO A 52 -0.71 -1.91 15.57
N VAL A 53 -0.09 -2.65 14.65
CA VAL A 53 -0.60 -2.86 13.29
C VAL A 53 -1.98 -3.50 13.25
N PRO A 54 -2.29 -4.57 14.01
CA PRO A 54 -3.64 -5.15 14.01
C PRO A 54 -4.73 -4.13 14.39
N PHE A 55 -4.46 -3.25 15.36
CA PHE A 55 -5.42 -2.23 15.79
C PHE A 55 -5.62 -1.15 14.72
N VAL A 56 -4.53 -0.71 14.08
CA VAL A 56 -4.59 0.27 12.99
C VAL A 56 -5.29 -0.32 11.78
N LEU A 57 -4.98 -1.57 11.42
CA LEU A 57 -5.66 -2.29 10.33
C LEU A 57 -7.16 -2.46 10.63
N ALA A 58 -7.53 -2.84 11.84
CA ALA A 58 -8.93 -2.95 12.24
C ALA A 58 -9.65 -1.60 12.13
N ALA A 59 -9.03 -0.50 12.56
CA ALA A 59 -9.59 0.84 12.44
C ALA A 59 -9.76 1.28 10.98
N VAL A 60 -8.75 1.03 10.13
CA VAL A 60 -8.81 1.30 8.68
C VAL A 60 -9.90 0.45 8.03
N ALA A 61 -9.95 -0.86 8.30
CA ALA A 61 -10.91 -1.78 7.70
C ALA A 61 -12.36 -1.44 8.12
N THR A 62 -12.58 -1.14 9.41
CA THR A 62 -13.89 -0.72 9.91
C THR A 62 -14.34 0.59 9.26
N THR A 63 -13.45 1.57 9.18
CA THR A 63 -13.76 2.86 8.56
C THR A 63 -14.02 2.71 7.06
N ALA A 64 -13.21 1.90 6.37
CA ALA A 64 -13.41 1.60 4.96
C ALA A 64 -14.77 0.92 4.74
N TYR A 65 -15.13 -0.08 5.55
CA TYR A 65 -16.43 -0.75 5.47
C TYR A 65 -17.60 0.23 5.61
N LEU A 66 -17.54 1.13 6.60
CA LEU A 66 -18.58 2.13 6.81
C LEU A 66 -18.65 3.14 5.65
N LEU A 67 -17.51 3.62 5.16
CA LEU A 67 -17.46 4.58 4.06
C LEU A 67 -17.91 3.98 2.73
N LEU A 68 -17.61 2.71 2.47
CA LEU A 68 -18.09 1.99 1.28
C LEU A 68 -19.62 1.81 1.26
N GLY A 69 -20.28 1.89 2.42
CA GLY A 69 -21.75 1.95 2.50
C GLY A 69 -22.36 3.28 2.09
N VAL A 70 -21.54 4.33 1.90
CA VAL A 70 -21.99 5.65 1.44
C VAL A 70 -21.98 5.70 -0.08
N PRO A 71 -23.11 6.02 -0.74
CA PRO A 71 -23.19 6.07 -2.20
C PRO A 71 -22.10 6.96 -2.82
N GLY A 72 -21.39 6.41 -3.81
CA GLY A 72 -20.35 7.10 -4.56
C GLY A 72 -18.95 7.02 -3.95
N LEU A 73 -18.79 6.51 -2.72
CA LEU A 73 -17.46 6.28 -2.12
C LEU A 73 -16.86 4.91 -2.46
N ASP A 74 -17.65 4.01 -3.02
CA ASP A 74 -17.23 2.73 -3.59
C ASP A 74 -16.58 2.85 -4.97
N VAL A 75 -16.63 4.04 -5.57
CA VAL A 75 -16.03 4.32 -6.88
C VAL A 75 -14.51 4.45 -6.78
N GLY A 76 -13.81 3.71 -7.65
CA GLY A 76 -12.39 3.88 -7.98
C GLY A 76 -12.21 3.77 -9.48
N TRP A 77 -11.25 4.49 -10.08
CA TRP A 77 -11.09 4.43 -11.54
C TRP A 77 -10.65 3.05 -12.04
N TRP A 78 -10.03 2.23 -11.17
CA TRP A 78 -9.67 0.85 -11.49
C TRP A 78 -10.90 0.00 -11.78
N SER A 79 -11.93 0.08 -10.93
CA SER A 79 -13.18 -0.62 -11.18
C SER A 79 -13.93 -0.07 -12.40
N ALA A 80 -13.82 1.25 -12.65
CA ALA A 80 -14.39 1.86 -13.85
C ALA A 80 -13.80 1.32 -15.17
N ILE A 81 -12.60 0.74 -15.16
CA ILE A 81 -11.97 0.14 -16.36
C ILE A 81 -12.05 -1.39 -16.39
N GLY A 82 -12.81 -2.03 -15.49
CA GLY A 82 -13.01 -3.49 -15.43
C GLY A 82 -12.07 -4.23 -14.47
N GLY A 83 -11.35 -3.50 -13.63
CA GLY A 83 -10.53 -4.06 -12.57
C GLY A 83 -11.33 -4.40 -11.30
N GLN A 84 -10.82 -5.35 -10.50
CA GLN A 84 -11.38 -5.68 -9.19
C GLN A 84 -10.38 -5.34 -8.08
N GLY A 85 -10.87 -4.78 -6.98
CA GLY A 85 -10.04 -4.44 -5.82
C GLY A 85 -8.99 -3.37 -6.10
N ASN A 86 -7.71 -3.75 -6.13
CA ASN A 86 -6.56 -2.84 -6.26
C ASN A 86 -5.72 -3.20 -7.51
N PRO A 87 -5.31 -2.24 -8.37
CA PRO A 87 -4.43 -2.52 -9.52
C PRO A 87 -3.12 -3.23 -9.15
N VAL A 88 -2.63 -3.02 -7.92
CA VAL A 88 -1.41 -3.65 -7.41
C VAL A 88 -1.58 -5.16 -7.19
N THR A 89 -2.80 -5.68 -7.08
CA THR A 89 -3.06 -7.13 -7.01
C THR A 89 -3.46 -7.71 -8.36
N GLY A 90 -3.76 -6.89 -9.36
CA GLY A 90 -3.98 -7.32 -10.73
C GLY A 90 -5.27 -8.09 -11.01
N GLY A 91 -6.22 -8.09 -10.08
CA GLY A 91 -7.49 -8.82 -10.22
C GLY A 91 -8.43 -8.18 -11.23
N THR A 92 -9.06 -9.00 -12.07
CA THR A 92 -10.07 -8.59 -13.07
C THR A 92 -11.16 -9.66 -13.20
N ASP A 93 -12.33 -9.30 -13.73
CA ASP A 93 -13.40 -10.28 -14.00
C ASP A 93 -12.97 -11.36 -15.02
N ARG A 94 -12.00 -11.03 -15.88
CA ARG A 94 -11.46 -11.94 -16.89
C ARG A 94 -10.54 -13.00 -16.30
N THR A 95 -9.99 -12.76 -15.12
CA THR A 95 -9.05 -13.67 -14.46
C THR A 95 -9.75 -14.60 -13.48
N ALA A 96 -10.96 -14.27 -13.04
CA ALA A 96 -11.73 -15.05 -12.08
C ALA A 96 -11.97 -16.49 -12.57
N GLY A 97 -11.75 -17.47 -11.70
CA GLY A 97 -11.89 -18.90 -12.01
C GLY A 97 -10.78 -19.48 -12.89
N THR A 98 -9.72 -18.71 -13.17
CA THR A 98 -8.56 -19.18 -13.95
C THR A 98 -7.29 -19.19 -13.08
N SER A 99 -6.23 -19.86 -13.54
CA SER A 99 -4.93 -19.82 -12.86
C SER A 99 -4.33 -18.42 -12.76
N LEU A 100 -4.77 -17.46 -13.59
CA LEU A 100 -4.34 -16.07 -13.55
C LEU A 100 -4.84 -15.34 -12.30
N GLU A 101 -5.96 -15.78 -11.70
CA GLU A 101 -6.48 -15.23 -10.44
C GLU A 101 -5.46 -15.35 -9.29
N VAL A 102 -4.66 -16.42 -9.31
CA VAL A 102 -3.61 -16.67 -8.32
C VAL A 102 -2.26 -16.13 -8.81
N LEU A 103 -1.92 -16.36 -10.08
CA LEU A 103 -0.61 -16.04 -10.62
C LEU A 103 -0.33 -14.52 -10.64
N LEU A 104 -1.30 -13.70 -11.05
CA LEU A 104 -1.08 -12.25 -11.17
C LEU A 104 -0.80 -11.58 -9.82
N PRO A 105 -1.60 -11.79 -8.75
CA PRO A 105 -1.26 -11.27 -7.43
C PRO A 105 0.13 -11.72 -6.98
N LEU A 106 0.48 -13.00 -7.14
CA LEU A 106 1.79 -13.52 -6.71
C LEU A 106 2.95 -12.84 -7.43
N VAL A 107 2.86 -12.63 -8.74
CA VAL A 107 3.88 -11.90 -9.51
C VAL A 107 4.05 -10.48 -8.97
N PHE A 108 2.95 -9.76 -8.76
CA PHE A 108 3.02 -8.39 -8.24
C PHE A 108 3.58 -8.35 -6.82
N VAL A 109 3.21 -9.29 -5.96
CA VAL A 109 3.77 -9.44 -4.61
C VAL A 109 5.28 -9.65 -4.67
N VAL A 110 5.76 -10.57 -5.50
CA VAL A 110 7.20 -10.85 -5.67
C VAL A 110 7.96 -9.61 -6.14
N LEU A 111 7.39 -8.83 -7.07
CA LEU A 111 7.99 -7.58 -7.53
C LEU A 111 7.92 -6.46 -6.47
N LEU A 112 6.88 -6.43 -5.65
CA LEU A 112 6.67 -5.39 -4.65
C LEU A 112 7.60 -5.56 -3.43
N VAL A 113 7.80 -6.79 -2.94
CA VAL A 113 8.55 -7.07 -1.70
C VAL A 113 9.92 -6.37 -1.63
N PRO A 114 10.80 -6.46 -2.65
CA PRO A 114 12.09 -5.80 -2.61
C PRO A 114 11.98 -4.27 -2.60
N GLY A 115 10.98 -3.72 -3.30
CA GLY A 115 10.75 -2.28 -3.41
C GLY A 115 10.05 -1.66 -2.19
N LEU A 116 9.35 -2.47 -1.39
CA LEU A 116 8.47 -2.01 -0.33
C LEU A 116 9.15 -1.07 0.69
N PRO A 117 10.39 -1.34 1.18
CA PRO A 117 11.06 -0.41 2.08
C PRO A 117 11.41 0.94 1.44
N LEU A 118 11.69 0.95 0.14
CA LEU A 118 12.01 2.18 -0.59
C LEU A 118 10.75 3.02 -0.81
N PHE A 119 9.61 2.39 -1.11
CA PHE A 119 8.32 3.07 -1.21
C PHE A 119 7.91 3.67 0.13
N ALA A 120 7.97 2.89 1.22
CA ALA A 120 7.68 3.39 2.56
C ALA A 120 8.58 4.58 2.92
N ALA A 121 9.90 4.49 2.68
CA ALA A 121 10.82 5.59 2.95
C ALA A 121 10.50 6.86 2.14
N ALA A 122 10.18 6.70 0.85
CA ALA A 122 9.83 7.82 -0.02
C ALA A 122 8.52 8.50 0.40
N GLU A 123 7.50 7.73 0.77
CA GLU A 123 6.22 8.26 1.25
C GLU A 123 6.39 8.97 2.59
N GLU A 124 7.11 8.38 3.54
CA GLU A 124 7.36 9.01 4.84
C GLU A 124 8.16 10.31 4.69
N GLN A 125 9.15 10.33 3.80
CA GLN A 125 9.87 11.57 3.48
C GLN A 125 8.93 12.64 2.90
N ARG A 126 8.00 12.26 2.01
CA ARG A 126 7.09 13.20 1.36
C ARG A 126 6.03 13.76 2.30
N PHE A 127 5.43 12.92 3.14
CA PHE A 127 4.25 13.28 3.92
C PHE A 127 4.55 13.67 5.37
N ARG A 128 5.75 13.36 5.92
CA ARG A 128 6.03 13.55 7.36
C ARG A 128 7.23 14.44 7.64
N LEU A 129 8.12 14.65 6.68
CA LEU A 129 9.29 15.49 6.90
C LEU A 129 8.89 16.91 7.31
N GLY A 130 9.31 17.32 8.52
CA GLY A 130 9.01 18.63 9.09
C GLY A 130 7.72 18.67 9.92
N ALA A 131 7.02 17.54 10.12
CA ALA A 131 5.78 17.50 10.87
C ALA A 131 5.90 18.02 12.31
N GLU A 132 7.10 17.99 12.90
CA GLU A 132 7.39 18.57 14.21
C GLU A 132 7.04 20.07 14.31
N GLY A 133 7.18 20.82 13.22
CA GLY A 133 6.89 22.26 13.16
C GLY A 133 5.51 22.61 12.59
N TRP A 134 4.70 21.61 12.23
CA TRP A 134 3.38 21.85 11.64
C TRP A 134 2.32 22.13 12.71
N SER A 135 1.34 22.97 12.36
CA SER A 135 0.11 23.12 13.14
C SER A 135 -0.69 21.81 13.15
N THR A 136 -1.56 21.64 14.15
CA THR A 136 -2.45 20.48 14.26
C THR A 136 -3.31 20.31 13.01
N LEU A 137 -3.90 21.40 12.49
CA LEU A 137 -4.71 21.36 11.27
C LEU A 137 -3.90 20.82 10.08
N ARG A 138 -2.67 21.29 9.88
CA ARG A 138 -1.81 20.79 8.79
C ARG A 138 -1.50 19.30 8.93
N ARG A 139 -1.29 18.80 10.16
CA ARG A 139 -1.07 17.36 10.40
C ARG A 139 -2.31 16.54 10.06
N VAL A 140 -3.50 17.03 10.43
CA VAL A 140 -4.77 16.40 10.08
C VAL A 140 -4.94 16.34 8.56
N LEU A 141 -4.81 17.48 7.89
CA LEU A 141 -4.94 17.56 6.42
C LEU A 141 -3.90 16.72 5.69
N GLN A 142 -2.68 16.59 6.22
CA GLN A 142 -1.67 15.72 5.62
C GLN A 142 -1.99 14.22 5.77
N GLY A 143 -2.63 13.79 6.86
CA GLY A 143 -3.16 12.43 6.91
C GLY A 143 -4.30 12.21 5.92
N VAL A 144 -5.18 13.21 5.72
CA VAL A 144 -6.20 13.16 4.66
C VAL A 144 -5.55 13.04 3.28
N ALA A 145 -4.58 13.90 2.97
CA ALA A 145 -3.86 13.88 1.70
C ALA A 145 -3.11 12.55 1.46
N PHE A 146 -2.51 11.98 2.52
CA PHE A 146 -1.89 10.66 2.46
C PHE A 146 -2.89 9.57 2.07
N GLY A 147 -4.08 9.58 2.66
CA GLY A 147 -5.14 8.66 2.27
C GLY A 147 -5.59 8.91 0.82
N ALA A 148 -5.96 10.14 0.50
CA ALA A 148 -6.51 10.54 -0.79
C ALA A 148 -5.60 10.25 -2.00
N VAL A 149 -4.27 10.27 -1.83
CA VAL A 149 -3.34 9.92 -2.94
C VAL A 149 -3.56 8.50 -3.45
N HIS A 150 -4.12 7.61 -2.62
CA HIS A 150 -4.40 6.24 -3.00
C HIS A 150 -5.54 6.12 -4.02
N ALA A 151 -6.46 7.10 -4.07
CA ALA A 151 -7.46 7.15 -5.14
C ALA A 151 -6.81 7.32 -6.53
N LEU A 152 -5.63 7.96 -6.60
CA LEU A 152 -4.89 8.11 -7.86
C LEU A 152 -4.34 6.78 -8.39
N ILE A 153 -4.13 5.80 -7.52
CA ILE A 153 -3.71 4.44 -7.91
C ILE A 153 -4.90 3.47 -8.01
N GLY A 154 -6.13 3.99 -8.10
CA GLY A 154 -7.32 3.20 -8.42
C GLY A 154 -8.07 2.63 -7.22
N ILE A 155 -7.62 2.91 -6.00
CA ILE A 155 -8.33 2.50 -4.77
C ILE A 155 -9.65 3.29 -4.64
N PRO A 156 -10.76 2.67 -4.21
CA PRO A 156 -12.03 3.37 -3.98
C PRO A 156 -11.88 4.57 -3.05
N ILE A 157 -12.65 5.64 -3.30
CA ILE A 157 -12.55 6.90 -2.53
C ILE A 157 -12.74 6.66 -1.03
N GLY A 158 -13.71 5.86 -0.63
CA GLY A 158 -13.97 5.52 0.78
C GLY A 158 -12.80 4.79 1.44
N VAL A 159 -12.15 3.86 0.72
CA VAL A 159 -10.95 3.17 1.20
C VAL A 159 -9.78 4.15 1.27
N ALA A 160 -9.60 5.02 0.28
CA ALA A 160 -8.57 6.05 0.27
C ALA A 160 -8.72 7.01 1.48
N LEU A 161 -9.93 7.43 1.82
CA LEU A 161 -10.21 8.23 3.01
C LEU A 161 -9.95 7.44 4.31
N ALA A 162 -10.28 6.15 4.36
CA ALA A 162 -9.98 5.32 5.53
C ALA A 162 -8.47 5.18 5.80
N LEU A 163 -7.64 5.14 4.74
CA LEU A 163 -6.18 5.10 4.84
C LEU A 163 -5.56 6.33 5.52
N SER A 164 -6.33 7.42 5.66
CA SER A 164 -5.91 8.57 6.48
C SER A 164 -5.61 8.21 7.93
N ILE A 165 -6.25 7.17 8.47
CA ILE A 165 -5.97 6.64 9.82
C ILE A 165 -4.53 6.15 9.92
N GLY A 166 -4.08 5.35 8.96
CA GLY A 166 -2.67 4.94 8.86
C GLY A 166 -1.77 6.18 8.74
N GLY A 167 -2.18 7.15 7.93
CA GLY A 167 -1.44 8.38 7.75
C GLY A 167 -1.21 9.18 9.03
N TRP A 168 -2.25 9.33 9.87
CA TRP A 168 -2.15 10.00 11.18
C TRP A 168 -1.35 9.18 12.18
N TRP A 169 -1.48 7.85 12.17
CA TRP A 169 -0.66 6.99 13.03
C TRP A 169 0.83 7.12 12.70
N PHE A 170 1.21 7.11 11.41
CA PHE A 170 2.60 7.33 11.01
C PHE A 170 3.11 8.72 11.41
N THR A 171 2.28 9.76 11.32
CA THR A 171 2.63 11.08 11.87
C THR A 171 2.84 11.05 13.38
N ALA A 172 2.03 10.30 14.13
CA ALA A 172 2.23 10.15 15.57
C ALA A 172 3.54 9.43 15.91
N VAL A 173 3.88 8.36 15.16
CA VAL A 173 5.17 7.65 15.29
C VAL A 173 6.34 8.55 14.94
N TYR A 174 6.24 9.34 13.87
CA TYR A 174 7.24 10.34 13.49
C TYR A 174 7.52 11.31 14.64
N LEU A 175 6.46 11.91 15.21
CA LEU A 175 6.60 12.87 16.31
C LEU A 175 7.19 12.24 17.57
N TRP A 176 6.86 10.97 17.84
CA TRP A 176 7.46 10.21 18.92
C TRP A 176 8.96 9.98 18.70
N GLY A 177 9.37 9.61 17.48
CA GLY A 177 10.77 9.43 17.11
C GLY A 177 11.56 10.74 17.16
N PHE A 178 10.92 11.85 16.76
CA PHE A 178 11.51 13.18 16.83
C PHE A 178 11.86 13.58 18.27
N ARG A 179 10.93 13.36 19.21
CA ARG A 179 11.16 13.64 20.64
C ARG A 179 12.31 12.83 21.25
N ARG A 180 12.67 11.69 20.65
CA ARG A 180 13.72 10.78 21.17
C ARG A 180 15.08 10.96 20.50
N GLY A 181 15.13 11.36 19.24
CA GLY A 181 16.38 11.37 18.47
C GLY A 181 16.38 12.29 17.26
N GLY A 182 15.53 13.32 17.26
CA GLY A 182 15.44 14.30 16.19
C GLY A 182 14.91 13.74 14.87
N ARG A 183 15.09 14.51 13.80
CA ARG A 183 14.44 14.30 12.50
C ARG A 183 14.82 13.00 11.80
N THR A 184 16.10 12.62 11.84
CA THR A 184 16.56 11.36 11.23
C THR A 184 15.94 10.15 11.91
N SER A 185 15.87 10.16 13.25
CA SER A 185 15.17 9.12 14.02
C SER A 185 13.67 9.11 13.71
N ALA A 186 13.04 10.29 13.64
CA ALA A 186 11.63 10.45 13.33
C ALA A 186 11.24 9.80 11.99
N LEU A 187 11.96 10.14 10.91
CA LEU A 187 11.72 9.54 9.59
C LEU A 187 11.95 8.04 9.61
N ARG A 188 13.00 7.57 10.29
CA ARG A 188 13.31 6.14 10.35
C ARG A 188 12.22 5.37 11.08
N GLU A 189 11.76 5.82 12.25
CA GLU A 189 10.72 5.13 13.01
C GLU A 189 9.38 5.11 12.25
N ALA A 190 9.02 6.21 11.60
CA ALA A 190 7.81 6.26 10.77
C ALA A 190 7.92 5.31 9.56
N THR A 191 9.10 5.26 8.91
CA THR A 191 9.38 4.33 7.80
C THR A 191 9.26 2.87 8.25
N LEU A 192 9.76 2.54 9.44
CA LEU A 192 9.67 1.19 9.97
C LEU A 192 8.25 0.78 10.36
N ALA A 193 7.47 1.70 10.94
CA ALA A 193 6.05 1.47 11.23
C ALA A 193 5.23 1.28 9.95
N HIS A 194 5.47 2.12 8.94
CA HIS A 194 4.81 2.02 7.64
C HIS A 194 5.21 0.72 6.91
N LEU A 195 6.51 0.38 6.91
CA LEU A 195 6.96 -0.89 6.34
C LEU A 195 6.34 -2.09 7.06
N ALA A 196 6.27 -2.07 8.39
CA ALA A 196 5.62 -3.14 9.16
C ALA A 196 4.13 -3.27 8.82
N TYR A 197 3.41 -2.14 8.72
CA TYR A 197 2.02 -2.10 8.29
C TYR A 197 1.82 -2.71 6.90
N ASN A 198 2.60 -2.27 5.91
CA ASN A 198 2.50 -2.78 4.55
C ASN A 198 2.87 -4.26 4.45
N ALA A 199 3.89 -4.70 5.22
CA ALA A 199 4.26 -6.11 5.29
C ALA A 199 3.14 -6.97 5.87
N SER A 200 2.41 -6.48 6.87
CA SER A 200 1.24 -7.17 7.43
C SER A 200 0.08 -7.24 6.43
N VAL A 201 -0.22 -6.15 5.71
CA VAL A 201 -1.21 -6.17 4.62
C VAL A 201 -0.84 -7.20 3.56
N LEU A 202 0.44 -7.25 3.19
CA LEU A 202 0.95 -8.20 2.20
C LEU A 202 0.86 -9.65 2.68
N ALA A 203 1.16 -9.90 3.96
CA ALA A 203 1.02 -11.22 4.55
C ALA A 203 -0.44 -11.70 4.54
N LEU A 204 -1.39 -10.81 4.88
CA LEU A 204 -2.83 -11.10 4.79
C LEU A 204 -3.28 -11.37 3.37
N LEU A 205 -2.77 -10.60 2.39
CA LEU A 205 -3.04 -10.84 0.97
C LEU A 205 -2.55 -12.23 0.53
N VAL A 206 -1.30 -12.58 0.84
CA VAL A 206 -0.73 -13.89 0.49
C VAL A 206 -1.52 -15.02 1.15
N ALA A 207 -1.90 -14.85 2.43
CA ALA A 207 -2.74 -15.83 3.13
C ALA A 207 -4.11 -15.98 2.45
N SER A 208 -4.74 -14.87 2.06
CA SER A 208 -6.02 -14.89 1.32
C SER A 208 -5.90 -15.63 -0.01
N VAL A 209 -4.86 -15.36 -0.79
CA VAL A 209 -4.62 -16.03 -2.08
C VAL A 209 -4.39 -17.53 -1.88
N ALA A 210 -3.61 -17.91 -0.86
CA ALA A 210 -3.36 -19.31 -0.54
C ALA A 210 -4.63 -20.05 -0.11
N LEU A 211 -5.48 -19.40 0.70
CA LEU A 211 -6.77 -19.96 1.12
C LEU A 211 -7.70 -20.18 -0.09
N THR A 212 -7.79 -19.20 -1.00
CA THR A 212 -8.58 -19.34 -2.24
C THR A 212 -8.08 -20.51 -3.08
N ALA A 213 -6.77 -20.63 -3.28
CA ALA A 213 -6.16 -21.73 -4.05
C ALA A 213 -6.39 -23.12 -3.40
N SER A 214 -6.50 -23.17 -2.07
CA SER A 214 -6.78 -24.42 -1.33
C SER A 214 -8.25 -24.82 -1.29
N GLY A 215 -9.17 -23.85 -1.42
CA GLY A 215 -10.62 -24.09 -1.44
C GLY A 215 -11.18 -24.43 -2.82
N THR A 216 -10.39 -24.29 -3.88
CA THR A 216 -10.72 -24.66 -5.27
C THR A 216 -10.31 -26.10 -5.61
N GLY A 217 -10.21 -26.98 -4.60
CA GLY A 217 -9.85 -28.41 -4.74
C GLY A 217 -11.06 -29.34 -4.68
#